data_AF-A0A538AUG5-F1
#
_entry.id   AF-A0A538AUG5-F1
#
_cell.length_a   1.000
_cell.length_b   1.000
_cell.length_c   1.000
_cell.angle_alpha   90.00
_cell.angle_beta   90.00
_cell.angle_gamma   90.00
#
_symmetry.space_group_name_H-M   'P 1'
#
loop_
_entity.id
_entity.type
_entity.pdbx_description
1 polymer ?
#
loop_
_entity_poly.entity_id
_entity_poly.type
_entity_poly.pdbx_seq_one_letter_code
_entity_poly.pdbx_strand_id
1 'polypeptide(L)'
;GVINPGEVAAINFTINGVYQGETRIQLEHVNRVGADAAPDWPRGTQDDVYRVEIEGTPSITQETAFRFTDGSGRDAAAAGCLATGLRALNAVPAVNDLPPGWVTALDLPLIPGAGTIR
;
A
#
# COMPACT_ATOMS: atom_id res chain seq x y z
N GLY A 1 1.18 5.85 -23.15
CA GLY A 1 0.89 7.02 -24.00
C GLY A 1 2.08 7.96 -23.98
N VAL A 2 2.12 8.97 -24.85
CA VAL A 2 3.12 10.05 -24.75
C VAL A 2 2.63 11.04 -23.69
N ILE A 3 3.53 11.49 -22.81
CA ILE A 3 3.30 12.61 -21.89
C ILE A 3 4.08 13.80 -22.43
N ASN A 4 3.38 14.88 -22.74
CA ASN A 4 3.99 16.07 -23.32
C ASN A 4 4.63 16.96 -22.24
N PRO A 5 5.63 17.79 -22.60
CA PRO A 5 6.14 18.81 -21.69
C PRO A 5 5.01 19.68 -21.13
N GLY A 6 4.97 19.82 -19.80
CA GLY A 6 3.92 20.56 -19.08
C GLY A 6 2.73 19.72 -18.63
N GLU A 7 2.63 18.45 -19.05
CA GLU A 7 1.65 17.50 -18.52
C GLU A 7 2.18 16.79 -17.26
N VAL A 8 1.26 16.24 -16.46
CA VAL A 8 1.59 15.60 -15.18
C VAL A 8 2.09 14.17 -15.43
N ALA A 9 3.38 13.92 -15.17
CA ALA A 9 4.00 12.60 -15.28
C ALA A 9 4.15 11.85 -13.94
N ALA A 10 4.01 12.56 -12.81
CA ALA A 10 4.08 12.01 -11.47
C ALA A 10 3.27 12.86 -10.48
N ILE A 11 2.79 12.23 -9.41
CA ILE A 11 2.09 12.88 -8.31
C ILE A 11 2.73 12.39 -7.00
N ASN A 12 3.17 13.33 -6.15
CA ASN A 12 3.49 13.06 -4.76
C ASN A 12 2.49 13.82 -3.89
N PHE A 13 1.77 13.11 -3.03
CA PHE A 13 0.93 13.71 -2.03
C PHE A 13 1.10 13.04 -0.67
N THR A 14 0.86 13.81 0.39
CA THR A 14 0.85 13.31 1.76
C THR A 14 -0.49 13.55 2.43
N ILE A 15 -0.86 12.65 3.35
CA ILE A 15 -1.98 12.81 4.28
C ILE A 15 -1.37 12.79 5.69
N ASN A 16 -1.64 13.85 6.45
CA ASN A 16 -0.95 14.11 7.72
C ASN A 16 -1.93 14.08 8.89
N GLY A 17 -1.79 13.09 9.76
CA GLY A 17 -2.39 13.07 11.08
C GLY A 17 -1.59 13.96 12.03
N VAL A 18 -2.13 15.14 12.32
CA VAL A 18 -1.48 16.14 13.20
C VAL A 18 -2.05 16.03 14.61
N TYR A 19 -1.17 15.92 15.60
CA TYR A 19 -1.52 15.94 17.02
C TYR A 19 -0.65 16.98 17.73
N GLN A 20 -1.29 17.91 18.45
CA GLN A 20 -0.62 19.01 19.16
C GLN A 20 0.32 19.85 18.28
N GLY A 21 -0.04 20.08 17.01
CA GLY A 21 0.75 20.87 16.07
C GLY A 21 1.87 20.12 15.37
N GLU A 22 2.08 18.83 15.68
CA GLU A 22 3.11 17.99 15.08
C GLU A 22 2.48 16.86 14.25
N THR A 23 3.04 16.56 13.08
CA THR A 23 2.67 15.37 12.32
C THR A 23 3.11 14.12 13.06
N ARG A 24 2.17 13.26 13.46
CA ARG A 24 2.46 12.00 14.16
C ARG A 24 2.30 10.77 13.28
N ILE A 25 1.45 10.87 12.26
CA ILE A 25 1.24 9.82 11.26
C ILE A 25 1.21 10.50 9.90
N GLN A 26 2.05 10.05 8.97
CA GLN A 26 2.03 10.52 7.59
C GLN A 26 1.84 9.32 6.67
N LEU A 27 0.91 9.45 5.72
CA LEU A 27 0.82 8.56 4.57
C LEU A 27 1.34 9.33 3.36
N GLU A 28 2.42 8.86 2.74
CA GLU A 28 2.92 9.40 1.47
C GLU A 28 2.52 8.46 0.33
N HIS A 29 2.15 9.04 -0.81
CA HIS A 29 1.92 8.26 -2.03
C HIS A 29 2.61 8.94 -3.20
N VAL A 30 3.61 8.24 -3.76
CA VAL A 30 4.36 8.69 -4.93
C VAL A 30 4.00 7.83 -6.14
N ASN A 31 3.19 8.38 -7.04
CA ASN A 31 2.79 7.74 -8.29
C ASN A 31 3.59 8.30 -9.45
N ARG A 32 4.11 7.43 -10.30
CA ARG A 32 4.89 7.79 -11.49
C ARG A 32 4.35 7.04 -12.70
N VAL A 33 4.26 7.71 -13.85
CA VAL A 33 3.89 7.03 -15.10
C VAL A 33 5.10 6.28 -15.70
N GLY A 34 6.33 6.70 -15.38
CA GLY A 34 7.56 6.01 -15.79
C GLY A 34 8.72 6.30 -14.85
N ALA A 35 9.80 5.52 -14.94
CA ALA A 35 10.95 5.60 -14.04
C ALA A 35 11.67 6.97 -14.08
N ASP A 36 11.58 7.67 -15.21
CA ASP A 36 12.20 8.99 -15.39
C ASP A 36 11.35 10.15 -14.87
N ALA A 37 10.12 9.88 -14.41
CA ALA A 37 9.23 10.90 -13.86
C ALA A 37 9.57 11.16 -12.38
N ALA A 38 10.07 12.37 -12.08
CA ALA A 38 10.51 12.76 -10.73
C ALA A 38 11.46 11.72 -10.08
N PRO A 39 12.64 11.47 -10.69
CA PRO A 39 13.57 10.44 -10.25
C PRO A 39 14.26 10.77 -8.92
N ASP A 40 14.21 12.03 -8.52
CA ASP A 40 14.76 12.60 -7.29
C ASP A 40 13.83 12.48 -6.07
N TRP A 41 12.55 12.20 -6.29
CA TRP A 41 11.58 11.98 -5.20
C TRP A 41 11.82 10.65 -4.48
N PRO A 42 11.33 10.48 -3.24
CA PRO A 42 11.43 9.23 -2.49
C PRO A 42 11.00 8.01 -3.31
N ARG A 43 11.71 6.89 -3.09
CA ARG A 43 11.44 5.59 -3.70
C ARG A 43 11.83 4.45 -2.78
N GLY A 44 11.20 3.30 -3.00
CA GLY A 44 11.56 2.04 -2.37
C GLY A 44 12.90 1.48 -2.80
N THR A 45 13.35 0.39 -2.16
CA THR A 45 14.49 -0.41 -2.64
C THR A 45 14.18 -1.14 -3.95
N GLN A 46 12.90 -1.37 -4.23
CA GLN A 46 12.37 -1.91 -5.49
C GLN A 46 11.20 -1.04 -5.98
N ASP A 47 10.76 -1.28 -7.20
CA ASP A 47 9.55 -0.65 -7.76
C ASP A 47 8.28 -1.25 -7.14
N ASP A 48 7.19 -0.48 -7.10
CA ASP A 48 5.87 -0.93 -6.58
C ASP A 48 5.96 -1.60 -5.19
N VAL A 49 6.50 -0.86 -4.22
CA VAL A 49 6.60 -1.30 -2.82
C VAL A 49 5.83 -0.39 -1.88
N TYR A 50 5.39 -0.97 -0.76
CA TYR A 50 4.78 -0.28 0.36
C TYR A 50 5.80 -0.19 1.48
N ARG A 51 6.13 1.03 1.91
CA ARG A 51 7.06 1.26 3.01
C ARG A 51 6.30 1.66 4.27
N VAL A 52 6.72 1.11 5.40
CA VAL A 52 6.30 1.51 6.74
C VAL A 52 7.56 1.90 7.51
N GLU A 53 7.57 3.12 8.03
CA GLU A 53 8.63 3.66 8.88
C GLU A 53 8.02 4.10 10.20
N ILE A 54 8.54 3.56 11.30
CA ILE A 54 8.13 3.87 12.66
C ILE A 54 9.37 4.35 13.40
N GLU A 55 9.38 5.63 13.76
CA GLU A 55 10.42 6.22 14.59
C GLU A 55 10.12 5.98 16.07
N GLY A 56 11.08 5.41 16.80
CA GLY A 56 10.91 5.13 18.22
C GLY A 56 12.10 4.36 18.82
N THR A 57 11.84 3.62 19.89
CA THR A 57 12.85 2.80 20.57
C THR A 57 12.29 1.39 20.82
N PRO A 58 12.52 0.42 19.91
CA PRO A 58 13.30 0.53 18.68
C PRO A 58 12.55 1.21 17.53
N SER A 59 13.30 1.82 16.60
CA SER A 59 12.75 2.21 15.29
C SER A 59 12.59 0.98 14.39
N ILE A 60 11.58 1.01 13.52
CA ILE A 60 11.25 -0.07 12.59
C ILE A 60 11.12 0.50 11.18
N THR A 61 11.80 -0.13 10.22
CA THR A 61 11.62 0.15 8.79
C THR A 61 11.31 -1.16 8.07
N GLN A 62 10.26 -1.16 7.26
CA GLN A 62 9.82 -2.33 6.51
C GLN A 62 9.40 -1.91 5.10
N GLU A 63 9.80 -2.69 4.10
CA GLU A 63 9.26 -2.61 2.74
C GLU A 63 8.57 -3.93 2.38
N THR A 64 7.41 -3.82 1.74
CA THR A 64 6.63 -4.96 1.25
C THR A 64 6.40 -4.82 -0.24
N ALA A 65 6.79 -5.85 -0.98
CA ALA A 65 6.65 -5.98 -2.42
C ALA A 65 5.69 -7.13 -2.73
N PHE A 66 4.61 -6.88 -3.47
CA PHE A 66 3.77 -7.96 -3.99
C PHE A 66 4.30 -8.42 -5.35
N ARG A 67 4.56 -9.72 -5.48
CA ARG A 67 5.15 -10.34 -6.69
C ARG A 67 4.50 -11.70 -6.95
N PHE A 68 4.40 -12.06 -8.23
CA PHE A 68 4.08 -13.42 -8.63
C PHE A 68 5.35 -14.25 -8.78
N THR A 69 5.34 -15.47 -8.24
CA THR A 69 6.45 -16.45 -8.36
C THR A 69 6.04 -17.69 -9.15
N ASP A 70 4.84 -17.68 -9.73
CA ASP A 70 4.23 -18.77 -10.50
C ASP A 70 4.72 -18.83 -11.97
N GLY A 71 5.68 -17.98 -12.35
CA GLY A 71 6.19 -17.88 -13.73
C GLY A 71 5.23 -17.20 -14.71
N SER A 72 4.10 -16.65 -14.25
CA SER A 72 3.11 -16.01 -15.13
C SER A 72 3.58 -14.71 -15.77
N GLY A 73 4.66 -14.10 -15.27
CA GLY A 73 5.19 -12.83 -15.77
C GLY A 73 4.29 -11.62 -15.49
N ARG A 74 3.23 -11.78 -14.69
CA ARG A 74 2.35 -10.68 -14.28
C ARG A 74 3.11 -9.67 -13.41
N ASP A 75 2.77 -8.40 -13.58
CA ASP A 75 3.45 -7.30 -12.90
C ASP A 75 3.04 -7.12 -11.43
N ALA A 76 3.74 -6.22 -10.74
CA ALA A 76 3.52 -5.91 -9.33
C ALA A 76 2.15 -5.24 -9.09
N ALA A 77 1.65 -4.47 -10.05
CA ALA A 77 0.34 -3.84 -9.98
C ALA A 77 -0.78 -4.90 -9.93
N ALA A 78 -0.73 -5.90 -10.81
CA ALA A 78 -1.65 -7.03 -10.79
C ALA A 78 -1.57 -7.81 -9.46
N ALA A 79 -0.38 -7.94 -8.87
CA ALA A 79 -0.21 -8.59 -7.58
C ALA A 79 -0.85 -7.77 -6.43
N GLY A 80 -0.66 -6.45 -6.44
CA GLY A 80 -1.31 -5.53 -5.49
C GLY A 80 -2.84 -5.52 -5.62
N CYS A 81 -3.37 -5.52 -6.84
CA CYS A 81 -4.82 -5.63 -7.08
C CYS A 81 -5.38 -6.95 -6.54
N LEU A 82 -4.68 -8.07 -6.79
CA LEU A 82 -5.07 -9.36 -6.25
C LEU A 82 -5.07 -9.35 -4.71
N ALA A 83 -4.03 -8.82 -4.08
CA ALA A 83 -3.95 -8.71 -2.63
C ALA A 83 -5.10 -7.87 -2.05
N THR A 84 -5.46 -6.77 -2.71
CA THR A 84 -6.59 -5.92 -2.34
C THR A 84 -7.92 -6.68 -2.40
N GLY A 85 -8.19 -7.38 -3.50
CA GLY A 85 -9.42 -8.16 -3.68
C GLY A 85 -9.52 -9.33 -2.70
N LEU A 86 -8.42 -10.07 -2.51
CA LEU A 86 -8.39 -11.20 -1.58
C LEU A 86 -8.53 -10.76 -0.13
N ARG A 87 -8.02 -9.59 0.27
CA ARG A 87 -8.26 -9.04 1.61
C ARG A 87 -9.76 -8.85 1.87
N ALA A 88 -10.49 -8.28 0.90
CA ALA A 88 -11.93 -8.08 1.03
C ALA A 88 -12.69 -9.41 1.08
N LEU A 89 -12.36 -10.36 0.21
CA LEU A 89 -12.98 -11.69 0.18
C LEU A 89 -12.74 -12.46 1.49
N ASN A 90 -11.49 -12.46 1.97
CA ASN A 90 -11.11 -13.17 3.20
C ASN A 90 -11.70 -12.52 4.46
N ALA A 91 -12.16 -11.27 4.39
CA ALA A 91 -12.83 -10.59 5.49
C ALA A 91 -14.31 -11.01 5.66
N VAL A 92 -14.93 -11.61 4.64
CA VAL A 92 -16.37 -11.95 4.64
C VAL A 92 -16.80 -12.77 5.87
N PRO A 93 -16.10 -13.84 6.29
CA PRO A 93 -16.50 -14.59 7.48
C PRO A 93 -16.49 -13.72 8.74
N ALA A 94 -15.42 -12.93 8.95
CA ALA A 94 -15.29 -12.07 10.12
C ALA A 94 -16.35 -10.96 10.15
N VAL A 95 -16.74 -10.42 9.00
CA VAL A 95 -17.80 -9.41 8.91
C VAL A 95 -19.17 -10.03 9.23
N ASN A 96 -19.45 -11.25 8.76
CA ASN A 96 -20.73 -11.92 9.02
C ASN A 96 -20.96 -12.28 10.50
N ASP A 97 -19.89 -12.43 11.27
CA ASP A 97 -19.95 -12.71 12.71
C ASP A 97 -20.26 -11.46 13.57
N LEU A 98 -20.32 -10.27 12.96
CA LEU A 98 -20.62 -9.02 13.65
C LEU A 98 -22.11 -8.65 13.58
N PRO A 99 -22.65 -7.93 14.59
CA PRO A 99 -23.99 -7.34 14.50
C PRO A 99 -24.13 -6.37 13.32
N PRO A 100 -25.34 -6.16 12.78
CA PRO A 100 -25.58 -5.16 11.74
C PRO A 100 -25.11 -3.76 12.16
N GLY A 101 -24.38 -3.07 11.28
CA GLY A 101 -23.87 -1.73 11.56
C GLY A 101 -22.69 -1.36 10.66
N TRP A 102 -22.12 -0.18 10.93
CA TRP A 102 -20.87 0.23 10.32
C TRP A 102 -19.72 -0.53 10.97
N VAL A 103 -18.87 -1.13 10.14
CA VAL A 103 -17.69 -1.89 10.55
C VAL A 103 -16.48 -1.28 9.85
N THR A 104 -15.40 -1.09 10.59
CA THR A 104 -14.12 -0.60 10.06
C THR A 104 -13.06 -1.69 10.07
N ALA A 105 -11.93 -1.45 9.41
CA ALA A 105 -10.81 -2.37 9.44
C ALA A 105 -10.22 -2.58 10.85
N LEU A 106 -10.48 -1.68 11.81
CA LEU A 106 -10.03 -1.80 13.19
C LEU A 106 -10.92 -2.73 14.04
N ASP A 107 -12.15 -2.99 13.59
CA ASP A 107 -13.11 -3.87 14.26
C ASP A 107 -12.95 -5.34 13.83
N LEU A 108 -12.15 -5.58 12.79
CA LEU A 108 -11.89 -6.90 12.23
C LEU A 108 -10.60 -7.49 12.80
N PRO A 109 -10.49 -8.82 12.92
CA PRO A 109 -9.21 -9.47 13.20
C PRO A 109 -8.23 -9.21 12.05
N LEU A 110 -6.95 -9.54 12.27
CA LEU A 110 -6.02 -9.64 11.15
C LEU A 110 -6.60 -10.61 10.11
N ILE A 111 -6.68 -10.17 8.85
CA ILE A 111 -7.18 -10.97 7.72
C ILE A 111 -5.98 -11.52 6.93
N PRO A 112 -5.45 -12.70 7.30
CA PRO A 112 -4.33 -13.29 6.59
C PRO A 112 -4.78 -13.94 5.27
N GLY A 113 -3.83 -14.18 4.37
CA GLY A 113 -4.02 -15.05 3.21
C GLY A 113 -4.03 -16.54 3.58
N ALA A 114 -4.95 -16.95 4.47
CA ALA A 114 -5.03 -18.33 4.97
C ALA A 114 -5.12 -19.33 3.80
N GLY A 115 -4.26 -20.36 3.81
CA GLY A 115 -4.18 -21.37 2.75
C GLY A 115 -3.54 -20.91 1.42
N THR A 116 -3.18 -19.63 1.30
CA THR A 116 -2.62 -19.03 0.08
C THR A 116 -1.15 -18.65 0.23
N ILE A 117 -0.76 -18.12 1.39
CA ILE A 117 0.63 -17.82 1.73
C ILE A 117 1.17 -19.00 2.55
N ARG A 118 2.26 -19.62 2.09
CA ARG A 118 2.90 -20.80 2.71
C ARG A 118 4.33 -20.47 3.08
#